data_AF-A0AAE3ZUW3-F1
#
_entry.id   AF-A0AAE3ZUW3-F1
#
_cell.length_a   1.000
_cell.length_b   1.000
_cell.length_c   1.000
_cell.angle_alpha   90.00
_cell.angle_beta   90.00
_cell.angle_gamma   90.00
#
_symmetry.space_group_name_H-M   'P 1'
#
loop_
_entity.id
_entity.type
_entity.pdbx_description
1 polymer ?
#
loop_
_entity_poly.entity_id
_entity_poly.type
_entity_poly.pdbx_seq_one_letter_code
_entity_poly.pdbx_strand_id
1 'polypeptide(L)' 'MPERKKLLLRLDPQVYDAVAKWAADDLRSVNAQIEFALRQALRGAGRKPKPAPEPEPGADDATE' A
#
# COMPACT_ATOMS: atom_id res chain seq x y z
N MET A 1 -14.59 0.30 0.98
CA MET A 1 -13.18 0.39 0.49
C MET A 1 -12.57 -0.99 0.67
N PRO A 2 -11.80 -1.54 -0.29
CA PRO A 2 -11.14 -2.82 -0.11
C PRO A 2 -10.30 -2.77 1.17
N GLU A 3 -10.42 -3.83 1.98
CA GLU A 3 -9.75 -3.91 3.27
C GLU A 3 -8.23 -3.87 3.05
N ARG A 4 -7.55 -2.92 3.71
CA ARG A 4 -6.10 -2.76 3.57
C ARG A 4 -5.42 -3.76 4.49
N LYS A 5 -4.78 -4.77 3.90
CA LYS A 5 -3.98 -5.74 4.65
C LYS A 5 -2.79 -5.05 5.33
N LYS A 6 -2.74 -5.08 6.66
CA LYS A 6 -1.59 -4.61 7.45
C LYS A 6 -0.47 -5.64 7.35
N LEU A 7 0.75 -5.18 7.05
CA LEU A 7 1.96 -6.00 6.96
C LEU A 7 3.05 -5.33 7.79
N LEU A 8 3.81 -6.13 8.55
CA LEU A 8 5.07 -5.69 9.14
C LEU A 8 6.17 -5.77 8.09
N LEU A 9 6.70 -4.62 7.68
CA LEU A 9 7.76 -4.51 6.69
C LEU A 9 9.08 -4.19 7.38
N ARG A 10 10.11 -5.02 7.17
CA ARG A 10 11.48 -4.72 7.58
C ARG A 10 12.17 -4.00 6.43
N LEU A 11 12.64 -2.78 6.69
CA LEU A 11 13.38 -1.97 5.74
C LEU A 11 14.73 -1.58 6.34
N ASP A 12 15.71 -1.39 5.47
CA ASP A 12 16.91 -0.64 5.83
C ASP A 12 16.49 0.79 6.24
N PRO A 13 17.01 1.33 7.36
CA PRO A 13 16.65 2.67 7.82
C PRO A 13 16.89 3.77 6.78
N GLN A 14 17.98 3.69 6.01
CA GLN A 14 18.30 4.70 4.99
C GLN A 14 17.30 4.67 3.84
N VAL A 15 16.79 3.47 3.51
CA VAL A 15 15.72 3.33 2.50
C VAL A 15 14.42 3.93 3.02
N TYR A 16 14.09 3.71 4.29
CA TYR A 16 12.91 4.32 4.91
C TYR A 16 13.00 5.85 4.87
N ASP A 17 14.13 6.44 5.24
CA ASP A 17 14.32 7.89 5.26
C ASP A 17 14.19 8.49 3.86
N ALA A 18 14.75 7.84 2.84
CA ALA A 18 14.61 8.27 1.45
C ALA A 18 13.14 8.23 0.98
N VAL A 19 12.40 7.18 1.32
CA VAL A 19 10.96 7.06 0.99
C VAL A 19 10.14 8.10 1.76
N ALA A 20 10.47 8.37 3.03
CA ALA A 20 9.78 9.35 3.86
C ALA A 20 9.98 10.78 3.32
N LYS A 21 11.21 11.11 2.90
CA LYS A 21 11.49 12.39 2.23
C LYS A 21 10.68 12.52 0.94
N TRP A 22 10.70 11.50 0.08
CA TRP A 22 9.94 11.52 -1.17
C TRP A 22 8.43 11.66 -0.94
N ALA A 23 7.89 10.97 0.08
CA ALA A 23 6.49 11.12 0.47
C ALA A 23 6.17 12.55 0.91
N ALA A 24 7.04 13.18 1.70
CA ALA A 24 6.87 14.56 2.13
C ALA A 24 6.90 15.56 0.96
N ASP A 25 7.84 15.39 0.03
CA ASP A 25 7.96 16.21 -1.18
C ASP A 25 6.67 16.12 -2.06
N ASP A 26 6.02 14.95 -2.06
CA ASP A 26 4.78 14.68 -2.80
C ASP A 26 3.49 14.95 -1.98
N LEU A 27 3.59 15.48 -0.75
CA LEU A 27 2.46 15.69 0.19
C LEU A 27 1.63 14.41 0.41
N ARG A 28 2.30 13.26 0.49
CA ARG A 28 1.70 11.94 0.72
C ARG A 28 2.16 11.34 2.05
N SER A 29 1.35 10.42 2.58
CA SER A 29 1.81 9.58 3.68
C SER A 29 2.84 8.56 3.19
N VAL A 30 3.75 8.14 4.08
CA VAL A 30 4.77 7.13 3.77
C VAL A 30 4.13 5.83 3.25
N ASN A 31 3.04 5.38 3.86
CA ASN A 31 2.32 4.18 3.40
C ASN A 31 1.72 4.36 2.00
N ALA A 32 1.14 5.53 1.70
CA ALA A 32 0.63 5.81 0.36
C ALA A 32 1.77 5.85 -0.67
N GLN A 33 2.93 6.37 -0.30
CA GLN A 33 4.11 6.41 -1.16
C GLN A 33 4.67 5.01 -1.44
N ILE A 34 4.75 4.15 -0.42
CA ILE A 34 5.18 2.75 -0.56
C ILE A 34 4.22 2.00 -1.51
N GLU A 35 2.90 2.14 -1.30
CA GLU A 35 1.90 1.51 -2.16
C GLU A 35 2.02 1.98 -3.62
N PHE A 36 2.22 3.29 -3.84
CA PHE A 36 2.43 3.84 -5.17
C PHE A 36 3.68 3.26 -5.84
N ALA A 37 4.81 3.25 -5.15
CA ALA A 37 6.07 2.71 -5.65
C ALA A 37 5.96 1.22 -6.00
N LEU A 38 5.32 0.42 -5.13
CA LEU A 38 5.09 -1.01 -5.37
C LEU A 38 4.21 -1.26 -6.60
N ARG A 39 3.13 -0.48 -6.78
CA ARG A 39 2.27 -0.59 -7.98
C ARG A 39 3.02 -0.27 -9.26
N GLN A 40 3.89 0.75 -9.22
CA GLN A 40 4.72 1.12 -10.36
C GLN A 40 5.75 0.04 -10.67
N ALA A 41 6.41 -0.52 -9.66
CA ALA A 41 7.36 -1.63 -9.81
C ALA A 41 6.68 -2.89 -10.39
N LEU A 42 5.51 -3.27 -9.86
CA LEU A 42 4.72 -4.39 -10.38
C LEU A 42 4.29 -4.17 -11.83
N ARG A 43 3.89 -2.95 -12.18
CA ARG A 43 3.53 -2.57 -13.54
C ARG A 43 4.72 -2.73 -14.50
N GLY A 44 5.90 -2.23 -14.11
CA GLY A 44 7.14 -2.37 -14.87
C GLY A 44 7.57 -3.84 -15.03
N ALA A 45 7.34 -4.67 -14.02
CA ALA A 45 7.62 -6.11 -14.06
C ALA A 45 6.56 -6.93 -14.82
N GLY A 46 5.52 -6.30 -15.39
CA GLY A 46 4.42 -7.01 -16.05
C GLY A 46 3.48 -7.77 -15.11
N ARG A 47 3.58 -7.55 -13.79
CA ARG A 47 2.81 -8.25 -12.73
C ARG A 47 1.68 -7.39 -12.18
N LYS A 48 0.93 -6.72 -13.05
CA LYS A 48 -0.14 -5.79 -12.63
C LYS A 48 -1.13 -6.53 -11.72
N PRO A 49 -1.47 -5.98 -10.53
CA PRO A 49 -2.50 -6.59 -9.69
C PRO A 49 -3.82 -6.61 -10.46
N LYS A 50 -4.47 -7.79 -10.49
CA LYS A 50 -5.82 -7.93 -11.05
C LYS A 50 -6.77 -7.04 -10.24
N PRO A 51 -7.74 -6.34 -10.86
CA PRO A 51 -8.75 -5.61 -10.10
C PRO A 51 -9.37 -6.57 -9.08
N ALA A 52 -9.37 -6.16 -7.81
CA ALA A 52 -10.00 -6.95 -6.76
C ALA A 52 -11.49 -7.08 -7.09
N PRO A 53 -12.11 -8.27 -6.92
CA PRO A 53 -13.56 -8.35 -6.91
C PRO A 53 -14.09 -7.40 -5.82
N GLU A 54 -15.16 -6.68 -6.12
CA GLU A 54 -15.81 -5.79 -5.16
C GLU A 54 -16.19 -6.60 -3.91
N PRO A 55 -15.94 -6.07 -2.69
CA PRO A 55 -16.40 -6.76 -1.49
C PRO A 55 -17.93 -6.77 -1.48
N GLU A 56 -18.52 -7.96 -1.43
CA GLU A 56 -19.95 -8.16 -1.15
C GLU A 56 -20.31 -7.42 0.15
N PRO A 57 -21.38 -6.61 0.15
CA PRO A 57 -21.77 -5.84 1.32
C PRO A 57 -22.40 -6.76 2.36
N GLY A 58 -21.68 -7.07 3.44
CA GLY A 58 -22.29 -7.57 4.68
C GLY A 58 -21.61 -8.79 5.28
N ALA A 59 -20.53 -8.57 6.02
CA ALA A 59 -20.12 -9.43 7.13
C ALA A 59 -19.04 -8.68 7.91
N ASP A 60 -19.43 -7.80 8.83
CA ASP A 60 -18.68 -7.50 10.06
C ASP A 60 -19.47 -6.45 10.87
N ASP A 61 -20.63 -6.86 11.38
CA ASP A 61 -21.27 -6.24 12.55
C ASP A 61 -21.74 -7.40 13.46
N ALA A 62 -20.77 -8.06 14.08
CA ALA A 62 -20.94 -8.95 15.22
C ALA A 62 -19.56 -9.35 15.70
N THR A 63 -18.99 -8.60 16.65
CA THR A 63 -18.35 -9.13 17.88
C THR A 63 -17.89 -7.93 18.72
N GLU A 64 -18.67 -7.68 19.78
CA GLU A 64 -18.32 -7.19 21.14
C GLU A 64 -17.35 -6.02 21.35
#